data_AF-A0A7G8BI36-F1
#
_entry.id   AF-A0A7G8BI36-F1
#
_cell.length_a   1.000
_cell.length_b   1.000
_cell.length_c   1.000
_cell.angle_alpha   90.00
_cell.angle_beta   90.00
_cell.angle_gamma   90.00
#
_symmetry.space_group_name_H-M   'P 1'
#
loop_
_entity.id
_entity.type
_entity.pdbx_description
1 polymer ?
#
loop_
_entity_poly.entity_id
_entity_poly.type
_entity_poly.pdbx_seq_one_letter_code
_entity_poly.pdbx_strand_id
1 'polypeptide(L)'
;MSSMRTVLKSQWPDQTKSPPTLGRSALNPSELFIVDLFQHFVEIINSVERLRLIAALLGARPGRSPKVNKATYLSFLLESYLQELFVLRERFLLFAKYVKRKSKRLDPRDATKLDNLIKLTVTLFERRARQRSNHVHETRYTTDDISHAQGLELIANSPLPKDPIDPAAWRVHADLAYQETRKRLVKEVRKELEAIEKFQNVFFATIQPILAERICKSG
;
A
#
# COMPACT_ATOMS: atom_id res chain seq x y z
N MET A 1 -21.76 -30.38 -7.55
CA MET A 1 -20.92 -29.36 -6.86
C MET A 1 -21.48 -29.14 -5.46
N SER A 2 -20.80 -29.63 -4.42
CA SER A 2 -21.27 -29.46 -3.03
C SER A 2 -21.12 -27.99 -2.63
N SER A 3 -22.18 -27.35 -2.13
CA SER A 3 -22.12 -25.93 -1.75
C SER A 3 -21.16 -25.74 -0.57
N MET A 4 -20.47 -24.61 -0.52
CA MET A 4 -19.54 -24.27 0.57
C MET A 4 -20.21 -24.32 1.96
N ARG A 5 -21.54 -24.13 2.03
CA ARG A 5 -22.35 -24.35 3.24
C ARG A 5 -22.40 -25.81 3.69
N THR A 6 -22.38 -26.75 2.75
CA THR A 6 -22.46 -28.19 3.04
C THR A 6 -21.14 -28.70 3.62
N VAL A 7 -20.00 -28.19 3.14
CA VAL A 7 -18.67 -28.50 3.68
C VAL A 7 -18.47 -27.90 5.07
N LEU A 8 -18.92 -26.65 5.28
CA LEU A 8 -18.84 -26.00 6.58
C LEU A 8 -19.74 -26.68 7.64
N LYS A 9 -20.92 -27.17 7.27
CA LYS A 9 -21.80 -27.90 8.20
C LYS A 9 -21.25 -29.26 8.62
N SER A 10 -20.48 -29.96 7.76
CA SER A 10 -19.91 -31.25 8.13
C SER A 10 -18.68 -31.11 9.03
N GLN A 11 -17.88 -30.07 8.84
CA GLN A 11 -16.72 -29.77 9.69
C GLN A 11 -17.08 -28.97 10.94
N TRP A 12 -18.29 -28.39 10.98
CA TRP A 12 -18.78 -27.58 12.09
C TRP A 12 -20.23 -27.89 12.48
N PRO A 13 -20.46 -29.02 13.17
CA PRO A 13 -21.80 -29.46 13.49
C PRO A 13 -22.54 -28.52 14.47
N ASP A 14 -21.82 -27.72 15.25
CA ASP A 14 -22.40 -26.86 16.29
C ASP A 14 -22.15 -25.37 16.02
N GLN A 15 -23.07 -24.72 15.30
CA GLN A 15 -22.99 -23.30 14.96
C GLN A 15 -23.17 -22.36 16.16
N THR A 16 -23.51 -22.89 17.35
CA THR A 16 -23.65 -22.10 18.59
C THR A 16 -22.33 -21.94 19.33
N LYS A 17 -21.32 -22.77 19.02
CA LYS A 17 -19.98 -22.65 19.58
C LYS A 17 -19.12 -21.75 18.69
N SER A 18 -18.48 -20.77 19.32
CA SER A 18 -17.42 -20.00 18.66
C SER A 18 -16.38 -20.96 18.09
N PRO A 19 -15.70 -20.54 17.01
CA PRO A 19 -14.58 -21.28 16.50
C PRO A 19 -13.63 -21.82 17.54
N PRO A 20 -13.22 -23.12 17.47
CA PRO A 20 -12.02 -23.55 18.16
C PRO A 20 -10.92 -22.65 17.66
N THR A 21 -10.61 -21.63 18.46
CA THR A 21 -9.41 -20.85 18.30
C THR A 21 -8.31 -21.76 18.82
N LEU A 22 -7.80 -22.64 17.96
CA LEU A 22 -6.51 -23.26 18.22
C LEU A 22 -5.51 -22.11 18.32
N GLY A 23 -5.14 -21.80 19.57
CA GLY A 23 -4.11 -20.80 19.82
C GLY A 23 -2.83 -21.19 19.10
N ARG A 24 -2.02 -20.21 18.71
CA ARG A 24 -0.74 -20.46 18.03
C ARG A 24 0.17 -21.42 18.80
N SER A 25 0.00 -21.52 20.12
CA SER A 25 0.70 -22.48 20.99
C SER A 25 0.37 -23.95 20.74
N ALA A 26 -0.75 -24.26 20.10
CA ALA A 26 -1.16 -25.63 19.77
C ALA A 26 -0.61 -26.12 18.43
N LEU A 27 -0.02 -25.24 17.62
CA LEU A 27 0.49 -25.56 16.29
C LEU A 27 1.91 -26.14 16.38
N ASN A 28 2.18 -27.16 15.57
CA ASN A 28 3.54 -27.67 15.43
C ASN A 28 4.43 -26.70 14.62
N PRO A 29 5.77 -26.86 14.62
CA PRO A 29 6.67 -25.94 13.93
C PRO A 29 6.43 -25.76 12.43
N SER A 30 5.96 -26.81 11.74
CA SER A 30 5.65 -26.76 10.30
C SER A 30 4.37 -25.98 10.03
N GLU A 31 3.33 -26.19 10.84
CA GLU A 31 2.08 -25.42 10.77
C GLU A 31 2.33 -23.94 11.08
N LEU A 32 3.09 -23.65 12.13
CA LEU A 32 3.49 -22.27 12.45
C LEU A 32 4.22 -21.60 11.29
N PHE A 33 5.12 -22.34 10.63
CA PHE A 33 5.82 -21.82 9.46
C PHE A 33 4.86 -21.44 8.32
N ILE A 34 3.86 -22.28 8.02
CA ILE A 34 2.86 -22.03 6.97
C ILE A 34 1.96 -20.84 7.36
N VAL A 35 1.53 -20.76 8.62
CA VAL A 35 0.72 -19.66 9.13
C VAL A 35 1.47 -18.32 9.00
N ASP A 36 2.73 -18.28 9.43
CA ASP A 36 3.57 -17.08 9.32
C ASP A 36 3.82 -16.68 7.86
N LEU A 37 4.09 -17.67 7.01
CA LEU A 37 4.28 -17.48 5.58
C LEU A 37 3.04 -16.84 4.94
N PHE A 38 1.86 -17.38 5.23
CA PHE A 38 0.59 -16.88 4.72
C PHE A 38 0.27 -15.49 5.26
N GLN A 39 0.55 -15.24 6.54
CA GLN A 39 0.39 -13.91 7.14
C GLN A 39 1.24 -12.87 6.41
N HIS A 40 2.52 -13.14 6.13
CA HIS A 40 3.37 -12.24 5.35
C HIS A 40 2.83 -11.98 3.94
N PHE A 41 2.35 -13.03 3.27
CA PHE A 41 1.72 -12.90 1.95
C PHE A 41 0.48 -11.99 1.99
N VAL A 42 -0.45 -12.26 2.91
CA VAL A 42 -1.70 -11.49 3.07
C VAL A 42 -1.41 -10.02 3.36
N GLU A 43 -0.43 -9.70 4.20
CA GLU A 43 -0.06 -8.31 4.46
C GLU A 43 0.43 -7.59 3.20
N ILE A 44 1.20 -8.26 2.34
CA ILE A 44 1.62 -7.67 1.05
C ILE A 44 0.42 -7.43 0.14
N ILE A 45 -0.49 -8.40 0.00
CA ILE A 45 -1.70 -8.25 -0.82
C ILE A 45 -2.54 -7.07 -0.31
N ASN A 46 -2.82 -7.04 1.00
CA ASN A 46 -3.59 -5.98 1.63
C ASN A 46 -2.98 -4.59 1.41
N SER A 47 -1.64 -4.47 1.42
CA SER A 47 -0.97 -3.22 1.10
C SER A 47 -1.22 -2.76 -0.34
N VAL A 48 -1.16 -3.68 -1.31
CA VAL A 48 -1.46 -3.36 -2.71
C VAL A 48 -2.94 -2.95 -2.88
N GLU A 49 -3.87 -3.63 -2.21
CA GLU A 49 -5.28 -3.22 -2.22
C GLU A 49 -5.50 -1.82 -1.63
N ARG A 50 -4.78 -1.48 -0.55
CA ARG A 50 -4.82 -0.11 0.00
C ARG A 50 -4.28 0.92 -0.98
N LEU A 51 -3.19 0.62 -1.70
CA LEU A 51 -2.68 1.51 -2.75
C LEU A 51 -3.70 1.70 -3.88
N ARG A 52 -4.40 0.63 -4.30
CA ARG A 52 -5.50 0.72 -5.27
C ARG A 52 -6.64 1.61 -4.76
N LEU A 53 -7.04 1.43 -3.51
CA LEU A 53 -8.06 2.27 -2.87
C LEU A 53 -7.64 3.74 -2.86
N ILE A 54 -6.41 4.04 -2.44
CA ILE A 54 -5.88 5.41 -2.43
C ILE A 54 -5.87 6.00 -3.85
N ALA A 55 -5.43 5.23 -4.86
CA ALA A 55 -5.43 5.66 -6.25
C ALA A 55 -6.86 5.93 -6.78
N ALA A 56 -7.83 5.10 -6.37
CA ALA A 56 -9.23 5.30 -6.70
C ALA A 56 -9.80 6.57 -6.05
N LEU A 57 -9.47 6.82 -4.77
CA LEU A 57 -9.87 8.02 -4.04
C LEU A 57 -9.24 9.30 -4.62
N LEU A 58 -7.96 9.26 -5.00
CA LEU A 58 -7.31 10.35 -5.76
C LEU A 58 -8.06 10.61 -7.09
N GLY A 59 -8.51 9.53 -7.73
CA GLY A 59 -9.31 9.54 -8.96
C GLY A 59 -10.80 9.88 -8.76
N ALA A 60 -11.28 10.03 -7.53
CA ALA A 60 -12.64 10.46 -7.21
C ALA A 60 -12.69 11.96 -6.90
N ARG A 61 -13.87 12.58 -7.00
CA ARG A 61 -14.07 13.95 -6.52
C ARG A 61 -14.20 13.93 -5.00
N PRO A 62 -13.60 14.88 -4.26
CA PRO A 62 -13.76 14.97 -2.81
C PRO A 62 -15.25 15.14 -2.49
N GLY A 63 -15.66 14.62 -1.32
CA GLY A 63 -17.01 14.85 -0.82
C GLY A 63 -17.31 16.34 -0.73
N ARG A 64 -18.57 16.73 -0.94
CA ARG A 64 -19.02 18.15 -0.92
C ARG A 64 -19.02 18.77 0.49
N SER A 65 -18.26 18.23 1.42
CA SER A 65 -18.20 18.75 2.78
C SER A 65 -17.49 20.11 2.77
N PRO A 66 -18.13 21.19 3.25
CA PRO A 66 -17.48 22.49 3.35
C PRO A 66 -16.31 22.51 4.36
N LYS A 67 -16.19 21.46 5.19
CA LYS A 67 -15.13 21.32 6.18
C LYS A 67 -13.82 20.78 5.61
N VAL A 68 -13.83 20.22 4.40
CA VAL A 68 -12.66 19.58 3.80
C VAL A 68 -12.24 20.36 2.56
N ASN A 69 -11.17 21.12 2.71
CA ASN A 69 -10.48 21.80 1.63
C ASN A 69 -9.95 20.78 0.59
N LYS A 70 -10.13 21.09 -0.69
CA LYS A 70 -9.85 20.16 -1.79
C LYS A 70 -8.35 19.86 -1.89
N ALA A 71 -7.51 20.89 -1.80
CA ALA A 71 -6.06 20.73 -1.85
C ALA A 71 -5.51 20.01 -0.60
N THR A 72 -6.08 20.25 0.58
CA THR A 72 -5.78 19.48 1.80
C THR A 72 -6.15 18.00 1.64
N TYR A 73 -7.28 17.70 1.02
CA TYR A 73 -7.67 16.32 0.72
C TYR A 73 -6.66 15.61 -0.21
N LEU A 74 -6.17 16.27 -1.25
CA LEU A 74 -5.12 15.71 -2.11
C LEU A 74 -3.82 15.46 -1.36
N SER A 75 -3.39 16.43 -0.55
CA SER A 75 -2.20 16.30 0.28
C SER A 75 -2.31 15.09 1.22
N PHE A 76 -3.44 14.93 1.92
CA PHE A 76 -3.70 13.78 2.78
C PHE A 76 -3.63 12.43 2.03
N LEU A 77 -4.22 12.35 0.84
CA LEU A 77 -4.16 11.12 0.05
C LEU A 77 -2.76 10.81 -0.48
N LEU A 78 -1.98 11.84 -0.85
CA LEU A 78 -0.61 11.68 -1.29
C LEU A 78 0.32 11.24 -0.14
N GLU A 79 0.15 11.82 1.05
CA GLU A 79 0.84 11.38 2.27
C GLU A 79 0.49 9.91 2.58
N SER A 80 -0.80 9.56 2.52
CA SER A 80 -1.28 8.18 2.73
C SER A 80 -0.69 7.21 1.71
N TYR A 81 -0.57 7.63 0.45
CA TYR A 81 0.07 6.84 -0.61
C TYR A 81 1.55 6.58 -0.31
N LEU A 82 2.32 7.62 0.02
CA LEU A 82 3.74 7.50 0.35
C LEU A 82 3.96 6.64 1.60
N GLN A 83 3.08 6.78 2.58
CA GLN A 83 3.07 5.96 3.78
C GLN A 83 2.91 4.47 3.44
N GLU A 84 1.87 4.13 2.68
CA GLU A 84 1.56 2.74 2.33
C GLU A 84 2.62 2.14 1.39
N LEU A 85 3.20 2.93 0.46
CA LEU A 85 4.33 2.49 -0.37
C LEU A 85 5.53 2.02 0.46
N PHE A 86 5.89 2.78 1.48
CA PHE A 86 6.98 2.40 2.37
C PHE A 86 6.61 1.17 3.21
N VAL A 87 5.37 1.07 3.70
CA VAL A 87 4.91 -0.13 4.42
C VAL A 87 5.00 -1.36 3.52
N LEU A 88 4.59 -1.24 2.25
CA LEU A 88 4.69 -2.31 1.26
C LEU A 88 6.14 -2.74 1.02
N ARG A 89 7.07 -1.78 0.88
CA ARG A 89 8.51 -2.06 0.79
C ARG A 89 8.98 -2.90 1.98
N GLU A 90 8.69 -2.46 3.20
CA GLU A 90 9.09 -3.19 4.40
C GLU A 90 8.49 -4.60 4.45
N ARG A 91 7.22 -4.76 4.03
CA ARG A 91 6.56 -6.07 3.96
C ARG A 91 7.25 -7.01 2.96
N PHE A 92 7.61 -6.54 1.77
CA PHE A 92 8.39 -7.34 0.81
C PHE A 92 9.74 -7.75 1.39
N LEU A 93 10.48 -6.81 1.99
CA LEU A 93 11.79 -7.09 2.59
C LEU A 93 11.69 -8.08 3.75
N LEU A 94 10.71 -7.91 4.63
CA LEU A 94 10.45 -8.82 5.75
C LEU A 94 10.11 -10.22 5.23
N PHE A 95 9.28 -10.32 4.20
CA PHE A 95 8.90 -11.61 3.65
C PHE A 95 10.10 -12.33 3.01
N ALA A 96 10.86 -11.66 2.15
CA ALA A 96 12.07 -12.25 1.54
C ALA A 96 13.10 -12.68 2.60
N LYS A 97 13.34 -11.84 3.61
CA LYS A 97 14.23 -12.17 4.74
C LYS A 97 13.69 -13.32 5.59
N TYR A 98 12.37 -13.41 5.78
CA TYR A 98 11.73 -14.52 6.49
C TYR A 98 11.98 -15.84 5.76
N VAL A 99 11.71 -15.88 4.45
CA VAL A 99 11.97 -17.06 3.60
C VAL A 99 13.46 -17.43 3.66
N LYS A 100 14.36 -16.46 3.47
CA LYS A 100 15.81 -16.69 3.52
C LYS A 100 16.26 -17.29 4.86
N ARG A 101 15.81 -16.72 5.99
CA ARG A 101 16.21 -17.18 7.34
C ARG A 101 15.66 -18.56 7.66
N LYS A 102 14.40 -18.82 7.31
CA LYS A 102 13.79 -20.10 7.64
C LYS A 102 14.43 -21.21 6.81
N SER A 103 14.85 -20.96 5.57
CA SER A 103 15.37 -21.99 4.68
C SER A 103 16.84 -22.26 4.96
N LYS A 104 17.10 -23.04 6.03
CA LYS A 104 18.43 -23.33 6.59
C LYS A 104 19.46 -23.92 5.60
N ARG A 105 19.01 -24.53 4.49
CA ARG A 105 19.85 -25.11 3.43
C ARG A 105 19.29 -24.73 2.05
N LEU A 106 19.29 -23.43 1.75
CA LEU A 106 19.02 -22.96 0.40
C LEU A 106 20.13 -23.42 -0.54
N ASP A 107 19.75 -23.85 -1.74
CA ASP A 107 20.70 -23.93 -2.85
C ASP A 107 21.35 -22.55 -3.05
N PRO A 108 22.66 -22.46 -3.30
CA PRO A 108 23.35 -21.19 -3.52
C PRO A 108 22.66 -20.30 -4.57
N ARG A 109 22.09 -20.89 -5.63
CA ARG A 109 21.37 -20.16 -6.67
C ARG A 109 20.12 -19.49 -6.13
N ASP A 110 19.37 -20.16 -5.27
CA ASP A 110 18.14 -19.61 -4.69
C ASP A 110 18.44 -18.56 -3.63
N ALA A 111 19.53 -18.73 -2.86
CA ALA A 111 20.04 -17.68 -1.98
C ALA A 111 20.38 -16.41 -2.77
N THR A 112 21.08 -16.54 -3.92
CA THR A 112 21.38 -15.42 -4.81
C THR A 112 20.12 -14.78 -5.39
N LYS A 113 19.12 -15.56 -5.81
CA LYS A 113 17.83 -15.03 -6.28
C LYS A 113 17.15 -14.17 -5.21
N LEU A 114 17.10 -14.65 -3.96
CA LEU A 114 16.51 -13.90 -2.85
C LEU A 114 17.28 -12.61 -2.56
N ASP A 115 18.61 -12.62 -2.63
CA ASP A 115 19.43 -11.42 -2.43
C ASP A 115 19.23 -10.39 -3.54
N ASN A 116 19.14 -10.84 -4.79
CA ASN A 116 18.82 -9.97 -5.92
C ASN A 116 17.40 -9.40 -5.78
N LEU A 117 16.45 -10.20 -5.30
CA LEU A 117 15.08 -9.76 -5.07
C LEU A 117 14.99 -8.70 -3.96
N ILE A 118 15.76 -8.87 -2.88
CA ILE A 118 15.89 -7.86 -1.82
C ILE A 118 16.48 -6.55 -2.37
N LYS A 119 17.57 -6.64 -3.15
CA LYS A 119 18.18 -5.45 -3.77
C LYS A 119 17.21 -4.74 -4.70
N LEU A 120 16.52 -5.49 -5.56
CA LEU A 120 15.52 -4.95 -6.48
C LEU A 120 14.36 -4.28 -5.73
N THR A 121 13.91 -4.86 -4.62
CA THR A 121 12.90 -4.26 -3.73
C THR A 121 13.39 -2.92 -3.19
N VAL A 122 14.65 -2.84 -2.72
CA VAL A 122 15.20 -1.58 -2.23
C VAL A 122 15.23 -0.54 -3.34
N THR A 123 15.80 -0.88 -4.50
CA THR A 123 15.94 0.04 -5.65
C THR A 123 14.60 0.55 -6.16
N LEU A 124 13.59 -0.33 -6.31
CA LEU A 124 12.27 0.04 -6.82
C LEU A 124 11.59 1.11 -5.94
N PHE A 125 11.72 1.00 -4.62
CA PHE A 125 11.05 1.88 -3.67
C PHE A 125 11.92 3.04 -3.18
N GLU A 126 13.21 3.09 -3.54
CA GLU A 126 14.19 3.99 -2.94
C GLU A 126 13.83 5.47 -3.09
N ARG A 127 13.41 5.87 -4.30
CA ARG A 127 13.04 7.27 -4.60
C ARG A 127 11.91 7.75 -3.68
N ARG A 128 10.87 6.94 -3.51
CA ARG A 128 9.69 7.28 -2.69
C ARG A 128 9.97 7.17 -1.20
N ALA A 129 10.79 6.19 -0.80
CA ALA A 129 11.27 6.07 0.58
C ALA A 129 12.05 7.33 1.00
N ARG A 130 12.90 7.88 0.12
CA ARG A 130 13.58 9.16 0.37
C ARG A 130 12.60 10.33 0.51
N GLN A 131 11.62 10.43 -0.38
CA GLN A 131 10.59 11.48 -0.30
C GLN A 131 9.83 11.42 1.04
N ARG A 132 9.47 10.23 1.52
CA ARG A 132 8.85 10.04 2.84
C ARG A 132 9.82 10.35 3.98
N SER A 133 11.09 9.96 3.88
CA SER A 133 12.07 10.21 4.94
C SER A 133 12.23 11.71 5.20
N ASN A 134 12.31 12.51 4.14
CA ASN A 134 12.40 13.97 4.27
C ASN A 134 11.13 14.54 4.91
N HIS A 135 9.96 13.98 4.57
CA HIS A 135 8.67 14.38 5.12
C HIS A 135 8.52 14.13 6.63
N VAL A 136 8.98 12.99 7.14
CA VAL A 136 8.76 12.63 8.56
C VAL A 136 9.61 13.48 9.51
N HIS A 137 10.70 14.09 9.03
CA HIS A 137 11.68 14.75 9.90
C HIS A 137 11.68 16.28 9.83
N GLU A 138 11.18 16.89 8.76
CA GLU A 138 11.31 18.35 8.57
C GLU A 138 9.96 19.06 8.44
N THR A 139 9.15 18.68 7.46
CA THR A 139 7.87 19.35 7.14
C THR A 139 6.88 18.39 6.47
N ARG A 140 5.59 18.75 6.44
CA ARG A 140 4.60 17.96 5.70
C ARG A 140 4.96 17.89 4.21
N TYR A 141 4.84 16.71 3.60
CA TYR A 141 5.20 16.50 2.21
C TYR A 141 4.23 17.29 1.36
N THR A 142 4.77 18.25 0.63
CA THR A 142 4.04 19.02 -0.35
C THR A 142 4.86 19.10 -1.62
N THR A 143 4.17 19.10 -2.76
CA THR A 143 4.76 19.47 -4.04
C THR A 143 4.44 20.93 -4.31
N ASP A 144 5.24 21.60 -5.13
CA ASP A 144 4.99 23.02 -5.48
C ASP A 144 3.56 23.24 -5.96
N ASP A 145 3.00 22.29 -6.72
CA ASP A 145 1.62 22.41 -7.22
C ASP A 145 0.55 22.20 -6.14
N ILE A 146 0.82 21.35 -5.13
CA ILE A 146 -0.09 21.21 -3.99
C ILE A 146 -0.03 22.49 -3.15
N SER A 147 1.17 23.00 -2.87
CA SER A 147 1.36 24.28 -2.18
C SER A 147 0.68 25.42 -2.92
N HIS A 148 0.80 25.46 -4.25
CA HIS A 148 0.14 26.45 -5.09
C HIS A 148 -1.38 26.34 -5.03
N ALA A 149 -1.94 25.13 -5.18
CA ALA A 149 -3.38 24.90 -5.07
C ALA A 149 -3.91 25.25 -3.67
N GLN A 150 -3.18 24.91 -2.61
CA GLN A 150 -3.51 25.27 -1.23
C GLN A 150 -3.50 26.79 -1.02
N GLY A 151 -2.50 27.49 -1.56
CA GLY A 151 -2.40 28.94 -1.49
C GLY A 151 -3.57 29.64 -2.19
N LEU A 152 -3.91 29.21 -3.40
CA LEU A 152 -5.08 29.74 -4.13
C LEU A 152 -6.39 29.47 -3.39
N GLU A 153 -6.54 28.28 -2.80
CA GLU A 153 -7.75 27.94 -2.03
C GLU A 153 -7.83 28.75 -0.73
N LEU A 154 -6.70 29.09 -0.09
CA LEU A 154 -6.68 29.98 1.06
C LEU A 154 -7.11 31.40 0.67
N ILE A 155 -6.59 31.95 -0.43
CA ILE A 155 -6.97 33.28 -0.93
C ILE A 155 -8.46 33.31 -1.29
N ALA A 156 -8.95 32.30 -2.01
CA ALA A 156 -10.35 32.20 -2.45
C ALA A 156 -11.37 32.11 -1.30
N ASN A 157 -10.93 31.68 -0.11
CA ASN A 157 -11.75 31.53 1.09
C ASN A 157 -11.45 32.59 2.17
N SER A 158 -10.47 33.45 1.96
CA SER A 158 -10.08 34.46 2.95
C SER A 158 -11.08 35.62 2.96
N PRO A 159 -11.50 36.12 4.14
CA PRO A 159 -12.34 37.30 4.25
C PRO A 159 -11.51 38.59 4.07
N LEU A 160 -10.65 38.65 3.05
CA LEU A 160 -9.75 39.80 2.85
C LEU A 160 -10.58 41.10 2.70
N PRO A 161 -10.11 42.20 3.32
CA PRO A 161 -10.87 43.44 3.38
C PRO A 161 -10.90 44.11 2.01
N LYS A 162 -12.09 44.20 1.40
CA LYS A 162 -12.47 45.11 0.30
C LYS A 162 -11.40 45.36 -0.79
N ASP A 163 -10.61 44.36 -1.16
CA ASP A 163 -9.77 44.44 -2.34
C ASP A 163 -10.65 44.33 -3.60
N PRO A 164 -10.27 44.93 -4.73
CA PRO A 164 -11.07 44.97 -5.97
C PRO A 164 -11.15 43.62 -6.70
N ILE A 165 -10.63 42.54 -6.11
CA ILE A 165 -10.47 41.26 -6.79
C ILE A 165 -11.69 40.37 -6.52
N ASP A 166 -12.36 39.97 -7.59
CA ASP A 166 -13.55 39.12 -7.57
C ASP A 166 -13.24 37.75 -6.91
N PRO A 167 -13.84 37.42 -5.74
CA PRO A 167 -13.68 36.12 -5.11
C PRO A 167 -14.07 34.96 -6.01
N ALA A 168 -14.98 35.17 -6.97
CA ALA A 168 -15.35 34.14 -7.94
C ALA A 168 -14.18 33.79 -8.88
N ALA A 169 -13.39 34.78 -9.31
CA ALA A 169 -12.21 34.55 -10.14
C ALA A 169 -11.16 33.69 -9.41
N TRP A 170 -10.87 34.00 -8.14
CA TRP A 170 -9.94 33.19 -7.34
C TRP A 170 -10.42 31.76 -7.13
N ARG A 171 -11.72 31.54 -6.95
CA ARG A 171 -12.29 30.19 -6.85
C ARG A 171 -12.10 29.40 -8.14
N VAL A 172 -12.25 30.04 -9.30
CA VAL A 172 -11.98 29.41 -10.60
C VAL A 172 -10.50 29.01 -10.71
N HIS A 173 -9.58 29.90 -10.35
CA HIS A 173 -8.15 29.59 -10.36
C HIS A 173 -7.78 28.45 -9.39
N ALA A 174 -8.30 28.48 -8.17
CA ALA A 174 -8.10 27.43 -7.18
C ALA A 174 -8.62 26.07 -7.69
N ASP A 175 -9.80 26.06 -8.31
CA ASP A 175 -10.39 24.84 -8.87
C ASP A 175 -9.56 24.30 -10.06
N LEU A 176 -9.07 25.18 -10.94
CA LEU A 176 -8.20 24.77 -12.05
C LEU A 176 -6.88 24.16 -11.55
N ALA A 177 -6.17 24.86 -10.66
CA ALA A 177 -4.92 24.38 -10.08
C ALA A 177 -5.10 23.02 -9.36
N TYR A 178 -6.21 22.87 -8.63
CA TYR A 178 -6.60 21.60 -8.03
C TYR A 178 -6.78 20.49 -9.07
N GLN A 179 -7.55 20.74 -10.14
CA GLN A 179 -7.83 19.72 -11.16
C GLN A 179 -6.56 19.28 -11.89
N GLU A 180 -5.68 20.22 -12.22
CA GLU A 180 -4.41 19.94 -12.89
C GLU A 180 -3.49 19.12 -12.00
N THR A 181 -3.30 19.55 -10.75
CA THR A 181 -2.51 18.84 -9.73
C THR A 181 -3.02 17.41 -9.56
N ARG A 182 -4.33 17.26 -9.37
CA ARG A 182 -4.98 15.95 -9.23
C ARG A 182 -4.78 15.07 -10.45
N LYS A 183 -5.02 15.60 -11.66
CA LYS A 183 -4.88 14.84 -12.90
C LYS A 183 -3.47 14.28 -13.06
N ARG A 184 -2.45 15.09 -12.74
CA ARG A 184 -1.05 14.67 -12.78
C ARG A 184 -0.76 13.60 -11.72
N LEU A 185 -1.15 13.82 -10.46
CA LEU A 185 -0.94 12.85 -9.37
C LEU A 185 -1.60 11.51 -9.66
N VAL A 186 -2.85 11.51 -10.14
CA VAL A 186 -3.57 10.28 -10.53
C VAL A 186 -2.80 9.52 -11.62
N LYS A 187 -2.27 10.22 -12.63
CA LYS A 187 -1.47 9.61 -13.70
C LYS A 187 -0.19 8.98 -13.17
N GLU A 188 0.53 9.70 -12.30
CA GLU A 188 1.78 9.21 -11.71
C GLU A 188 1.55 7.99 -10.80
N VAL A 189 0.59 8.09 -9.88
CA VAL A 189 0.25 7.03 -8.92
C VAL A 189 -0.21 5.77 -9.65
N ARG A 190 -1.05 5.88 -10.68
CA ARG A 190 -1.49 4.71 -11.47
C ARG A 190 -0.33 4.02 -12.18
N LYS A 191 0.54 4.79 -12.85
CA LYS A 191 1.71 4.25 -13.52
C LYS A 191 2.64 3.51 -12.56
N GLU A 192 2.85 4.06 -11.37
CA GLU A 192 3.69 3.45 -10.34
C GLU A 192 3.03 2.20 -9.73
N LEU A 193 1.71 2.23 -9.51
CA LEU A 193 0.94 1.08 -9.05
C LEU A 193 1.01 -0.10 -10.04
N GLU A 194 0.86 0.16 -11.34
CA GLU A 194 1.03 -0.88 -12.38
C GLU A 194 2.43 -1.52 -12.34
N ALA A 195 3.48 -0.72 -12.08
CA ALA A 195 4.83 -1.22 -11.95
C ALA A 195 5.00 -2.09 -10.68
N ILE A 196 4.35 -1.70 -9.58
CA ILE A 196 4.35 -2.45 -8.32
C ILE A 196 3.62 -3.79 -8.47
N GLU A 197 2.49 -3.83 -9.17
CA GLU A 197 1.75 -5.07 -9.43
C GLU A 197 2.56 -6.04 -10.29
N LYS A 198 3.23 -5.53 -11.33
CA LYS A 198 4.17 -6.34 -12.13
C LYS A 198 5.31 -6.87 -11.27
N PHE A 199 5.88 -6.04 -10.41
CA PHE A 199 6.93 -6.46 -9.49
C PHE A 199 6.44 -7.52 -8.50
N GLN A 200 5.23 -7.36 -7.94
CA GLN A 200 4.61 -8.33 -7.03
C GLN A 200 4.51 -9.73 -7.67
N ASN A 201 4.10 -9.80 -8.95
CA ASN A 201 4.04 -11.05 -9.69
C ASN A 201 5.42 -11.70 -9.83
N VAL A 202 6.43 -10.93 -10.22
CA VAL A 202 7.82 -11.41 -10.33
C VAL A 202 8.35 -11.85 -8.97
N PHE A 203 8.04 -11.10 -7.91
CA PHE A 203 8.46 -11.38 -6.54
C PHE A 203 7.94 -12.74 -6.06
N PHE A 204 6.63 -12.97 -6.18
CA PHE A 204 6.03 -14.24 -5.76
C PHE A 204 6.41 -15.40 -6.69
N ALA A 205 6.52 -15.19 -8.00
CA ALA A 205 6.99 -16.22 -8.93
C ALA A 205 8.43 -16.66 -8.63
N THR A 206 9.26 -15.76 -8.10
CA THR A 206 10.63 -16.09 -7.67
C THR A 206 10.66 -16.90 -6.38
N ILE A 207 9.79 -16.58 -5.42
CA ILE A 207 9.77 -17.20 -4.10
C ILE A 207 9.02 -18.53 -4.08
N GLN A 208 7.97 -18.69 -4.88
CA GLN A 208 7.10 -19.86 -4.85
C GLN A 208 7.85 -21.20 -5.05
N PRO A 209 8.77 -21.35 -6.03
CA PRO A 209 9.50 -22.61 -6.21
C PRO A 209 10.35 -22.98 -4.97
N ILE A 210 10.97 -21.98 -4.34
CA ILE A 210 11.80 -22.13 -3.14
C ILE A 210 10.96 -22.63 -1.96
N LEU A 211 9.72 -22.14 -1.85
CA LEU A 211 8.79 -22.56 -0.80
C LEU A 211 8.21 -23.95 -1.06
N ALA A 212 7.86 -24.25 -2.31
CA ALA A 212 7.27 -25.54 -2.70
C ALA A 212 8.21 -26.71 -2.36
N GLU A 213 9.50 -26.58 -2.71
CA GLU A 213 10.51 -27.60 -2.38
C GLU A 213 10.55 -27.89 -0.87
N ARG A 214 10.37 -26.86 -0.06
CA ARG A 214 10.44 -26.99 1.39
C ARG A 214 9.18 -27.59 2.01
N ILE A 215 8.01 -27.13 1.58
CA ILE A 215 6.73 -27.63 2.09
C ILE A 215 6.65 -29.13 1.79
N CYS A 216 7.04 -29.56 0.58
CA CYS A 216 7.06 -30.97 0.21
C CYS A 216 8.08 -31.83 0.98
N LYS A 217 9.18 -31.24 1.49
CA LYS A 217 10.18 -31.96 2.32
C LYS A 217 9.81 -32.02 3.81
N SER A 218 8.78 -31.29 4.24
CA SER A 218 8.42 -31.12 5.66
C SER A 218 7.17 -31.91 6.08
N GLY A 219 6.47 -32.52 5.12
CA GLY A 219 5.36 -33.45 5.33
C GLY A 219 5.81 -34.88 5.04
#